data_AF-A0A7W7RFS6-F1
#
_entry.id   AF-A0A7W7RFS6-F1
#
_cell.length_a   1.000
_cell.length_b   1.000
_cell.length_c   1.000
_cell.angle_alpha   90.00
_cell.angle_beta   90.00
_cell.angle_gamma   90.00
#
_symmetry.space_group_name_H-M   'P 1'
#
loop_
_entity.id
_entity.type
_entity.pdbx_description
1 polymer ?
#
loop_
_entity_poly.entity_id
_entity_poly.type
_entity_poly.pdbx_seq_one_letter_code
_entity_poly.pdbx_strand_id
1 'polypeptide(L)'
;MRKVFAGLAIIMMLVVVVQFFLAASGAFDTAPNDESFQAHRALGYGIVLFAVVLAVIAALARVSGRLVALPGLVAVLAVVQAVIGVVANMSAGAGGSAMVGQLIFGMHAVNGLAIIAVVGLIVQQAWELSGPAASAPGAGEADDSGASGPAAGPTRPAS
;
A
#
# COMPACT_ATOMS: atom_id res chain seq x y z
N MET A 1 -8.11 -13.92 -5.44
CA MET A 1 -7.83 -12.87 -4.44
C MET A 1 -6.58 -12.05 -4.75
N ARG A 2 -5.40 -12.65 -4.97
CA ARG A 2 -4.15 -11.89 -5.18
C ARG A 2 -4.18 -10.90 -6.37
N LYS A 3 -4.60 -11.38 -7.55
CA LYS A 3 -4.79 -10.51 -8.74
C LYS A 3 -5.83 -9.41 -8.54
N VAL A 4 -6.91 -9.70 -7.81
CA VAL A 4 -7.95 -8.71 -7.47
C VAL A 4 -7.37 -7.64 -6.54
N PHE A 5 -6.62 -8.04 -5.51
CA PHE A 5 -5.95 -7.12 -4.60
C PHE A 5 -4.92 -6.24 -5.33
N ALA A 6 -4.13 -6.81 -6.24
CA ALA A 6 -3.22 -6.02 -7.08
C ALA A 6 -3.96 -5.02 -7.97
N GLY A 7 -5.07 -5.43 -8.59
CA GLY A 7 -5.94 -4.51 -9.34
C GLY A 7 -6.47 -3.36 -8.48
N LEU A 8 -6.97 -3.67 -7.28
CA LEU A 8 -7.44 -2.64 -6.33
C LEU A 8 -6.31 -1.71 -5.87
N ALA A 9 -5.10 -2.23 -5.64
CA ALA A 9 -3.94 -1.42 -5.30
C ALA A 9 -3.55 -0.45 -6.43
N ILE A 10 -3.61 -0.89 -7.69
CA ILE A 10 -3.37 -0.02 -8.85
C ILE A 10 -4.45 1.06 -8.94
N ILE A 11 -5.72 0.70 -8.75
CA ILE A 11 -6.82 1.68 -8.75
C ILE A 11 -6.61 2.70 -7.62
N MET A 12 -6.19 2.25 -6.43
CA MET A 12 -5.86 3.14 -5.33
C MET A 12 -4.75 4.13 -5.70
N MET A 13 -3.69 3.67 -6.39
CA MET A 13 -2.63 4.53 -6.90
C MET A 13 -3.18 5.59 -7.86
N LEU A 14 -3.98 5.18 -8.85
CA LEU A 14 -4.56 6.10 -9.83
C LEU A 14 -5.44 7.15 -9.16
N VAL A 15 -6.27 6.74 -8.20
CA VAL A 15 -7.15 7.64 -7.46
C VAL A 15 -6.34 8.64 -6.62
N VAL A 16 -5.25 8.20 -5.97
CA VAL A 16 -4.36 9.10 -5.21
C VAL A 16 -3.63 10.08 -6.13
N VAL A 17 -3.22 9.66 -7.33
CA VAL A 17 -2.62 10.57 -8.33
C VAL A 17 -3.63 11.62 -8.78
N VAL A 18 -4.88 11.22 -9.07
CA VAL A 18 -5.96 12.15 -9.41
C VAL A 18 -6.22 13.11 -8.25
N GLN A 19 -6.24 12.63 -7.01
CA GLN A 19 -6.39 13.48 -5.83
C GLN A 19 -5.30 14.54 -5.72
N PHE A 20 -4.05 14.17 -5.97
CA PHE A 20 -2.91 15.09 -5.95
C PHE A 20 -3.02 16.14 -7.07
N PHE A 21 -3.42 15.71 -8.27
CA PHE A 21 -3.71 16.61 -9.39
C PHE A 21 -4.82 17.61 -9.02
N LEU A 22 -5.95 17.16 -8.49
CA LEU A 22 -7.05 18.03 -8.09
C LEU A 22 -6.64 19.04 -7.00
N ALA A 23 -5.77 18.64 -6.08
CA ALA A 23 -5.22 19.55 -5.06
C ALA A 23 -4.39 20.66 -5.71
N ALA A 24 -3.50 20.28 -6.63
CA ALA A 24 -2.67 21.22 -7.38
C ALA A 24 -3.53 22.15 -8.24
N SER A 25 -4.53 21.62 -8.95
CA SER A 25 -5.45 22.42 -9.75
C SER A 25 -6.17 23.48 -8.92
N GLY A 26 -6.68 23.13 -7.73
CA GLY A 26 -7.30 24.12 -6.83
C GLY A 26 -6.32 25.15 -6.29
N ALA A 27 -5.07 24.74 -6.01
CA ALA A 27 -4.02 25.63 -5.49
C ALA A 27 -3.45 26.60 -6.53
N PHE A 28 -3.47 26.21 -7.81
CA PHE A 28 -3.01 27.02 -8.94
C PHE A 28 -4.16 27.72 -9.68
N ASP A 29 -5.39 27.69 -9.14
CA ASP A 29 -6.49 28.51 -9.64
C ASP A 29 -6.14 30.00 -9.56
N THR A 30 -6.68 30.82 -10.46
CA THR A 30 -6.39 32.27 -10.49
C THR A 30 -7.09 33.02 -9.35
N ALA A 31 -8.14 32.45 -8.78
CA ALA A 31 -8.83 32.94 -7.60
C ALA A 31 -9.20 31.76 -6.67
N PRO A 32 -8.20 31.14 -6.00
CA PRO A 32 -8.43 29.98 -5.13
C PRO A 32 -9.43 30.30 -4.03
N ASN A 33 -10.45 29.45 -3.89
CA ASN A 33 -11.50 29.54 -2.87
C ASN A 33 -11.88 28.13 -2.39
N ASP A 34 -12.79 28.02 -1.44
CA ASP A 34 -13.16 26.70 -0.92
C ASP A 34 -13.76 25.80 -2.00
N GLU A 35 -14.49 26.35 -2.97
CA GLU A 35 -15.11 25.62 -4.06
C GLU A 35 -14.08 25.00 -5.01
N SER A 36 -12.94 25.66 -5.25
CA SER A 36 -11.87 25.15 -6.13
C SER A 36 -11.27 23.82 -5.63
N PHE A 37 -11.42 23.52 -4.34
CA PHE A 37 -10.97 22.27 -3.73
C PHE A 37 -12.10 21.26 -3.43
N GLN A 38 -13.35 21.53 -3.85
CA GLN A 38 -14.48 20.66 -3.52
C GLN A 38 -14.29 19.22 -4.04
N ALA A 39 -13.86 19.08 -5.30
CA ALA A 39 -13.61 17.78 -5.91
C ALA A 39 -12.46 17.03 -5.18
N HIS A 40 -11.39 17.74 -4.83
CA HIS A 40 -10.30 17.19 -4.02
C HIS A 40 -10.81 16.71 -2.65
N ARG A 41 -11.62 17.49 -1.93
CA ARG A 41 -12.16 17.05 -0.63
C ARG A 41 -13.04 15.82 -0.74
N ALA A 42 -13.96 15.81 -1.72
CA ALA A 42 -14.86 14.69 -1.95
C ALA A 42 -14.09 13.39 -2.25
N LEU A 43 -13.12 13.45 -3.16
CA LEU A 43 -12.29 12.30 -3.51
C LEU A 43 -11.38 11.87 -2.34
N GLY A 44 -10.91 12.81 -1.52
CA GLY A 44 -10.17 12.54 -0.29
C GLY A 44 -10.93 11.67 0.71
N TYR A 45 -12.23 11.93 0.93
CA TYR A 45 -13.06 11.06 1.77
C TYR A 45 -13.22 9.66 1.15
N GLY A 46 -13.36 9.59 -0.18
CA GLY A 46 -13.38 8.33 -0.91
C GLY A 46 -12.10 7.52 -0.74
N ILE A 47 -10.93 8.17 -0.75
CA ILE A 47 -9.63 7.53 -0.51
C ILE A 47 -9.54 6.93 0.90
N VAL A 48 -9.99 7.65 1.93
CA VAL A 48 -10.02 7.11 3.30
C VAL A 48 -10.88 5.85 3.36
N LEU A 49 -12.10 5.91 2.83
CA LEU A 49 -13.00 4.76 2.79
C LEU A 49 -12.39 3.59 2.01
N PHE A 50 -11.82 3.86 0.83
CA PHE A 50 -11.24 2.83 -0.02
C PHE A 50 -10.01 2.19 0.64
N ALA A 51 -9.16 2.97 1.31
CA ALA A 51 -8.00 2.47 2.06
C ALA A 51 -8.43 1.53 3.20
N VAL A 52 -9.47 1.89 3.94
CA VAL A 52 -10.03 1.02 5.00
C VAL A 52 -10.60 -0.26 4.41
N VAL A 53 -11.39 -0.18 3.33
CA VAL A 53 -11.93 -1.36 2.64
C VAL A 53 -10.81 -2.26 2.15
N LEU A 54 -9.74 -1.69 1.58
CA LEU A 54 -8.59 -2.45 1.09
C LEU A 54 -7.84 -3.14 2.24
N ALA A 55 -7.71 -2.50 3.40
CA ALA A 55 -7.14 -3.11 4.61
C ALA A 55 -7.98 -4.31 5.08
N VAL A 56 -9.32 -4.17 5.09
CA VAL A 56 -10.25 -5.25 5.45
C VAL A 56 -10.15 -6.40 4.45
N ILE A 57 -10.13 -6.12 3.15
CA ILE A 57 -9.95 -7.16 2.11
C ILE A 57 -8.62 -7.90 2.31
N ALA A 58 -7.53 -7.18 2.59
CA ALA A 58 -6.24 -7.80 2.90
C ALA A 58 -6.32 -8.72 4.12
N ALA A 59 -6.94 -8.25 5.22
CA ALA A 59 -7.12 -9.04 6.44
C ALA A 59 -7.94 -10.31 6.19
N LEU A 60 -9.08 -10.17 5.49
CA LEU A 60 -9.96 -11.30 5.14
C LEU A 60 -9.28 -12.28 4.19
N ALA A 61 -8.43 -11.79 3.28
CA ALA A 61 -7.62 -12.62 2.40
C ALA A 61 -6.44 -13.30 3.11
N ARG A 62 -6.21 -13.02 4.40
CA ARG A 62 -5.12 -13.56 5.23
C ARG A 62 -3.74 -13.39 4.58
N VAL A 63 -3.51 -12.25 3.94
CA VAL A 63 -2.17 -11.90 3.44
C VAL A 63 -1.25 -11.49 4.59
N SER A 64 0.03 -11.22 4.30
CA SER A 64 0.99 -10.80 5.32
C SER A 64 0.49 -9.57 6.09
N GLY A 65 0.77 -9.49 7.39
CA GLY A 65 0.33 -8.38 8.24
C GLY A 65 0.77 -7.01 7.71
N ARG A 66 1.91 -6.96 7.00
CA ARG A 66 2.39 -5.74 6.32
C ARG A 66 1.40 -5.24 5.26
N LEU A 67 0.78 -6.14 4.49
CA LEU A 67 -0.19 -5.77 3.45
C LEU A 67 -1.57 -5.38 3.99
N VAL A 68 -1.85 -5.73 5.25
CA VAL A 68 -3.00 -5.19 6.00
C VAL A 68 -2.66 -3.81 6.57
N ALA A 69 -1.45 -3.65 7.11
CA ALA A 69 -1.00 -2.43 7.76
C ALA A 69 -0.83 -1.26 6.77
N LEU A 70 -0.32 -1.50 5.56
CA LEU A 70 -0.05 -0.41 4.60
C LEU A 70 -1.31 0.34 4.13
N PRO A 71 -2.42 -0.31 3.73
CA PRO A 71 -3.67 0.40 3.45
C PRO A 71 -4.22 1.12 4.69
N GLY A 72 -4.09 0.53 5.89
CA GLY A 72 -4.44 1.20 7.14
C GLY A 72 -3.60 2.47 7.37
N LEU A 73 -2.31 2.42 7.08
CA LEU A 73 -1.41 3.58 7.14
C LEU A 73 -1.85 4.67 6.16
N VAL A 74 -2.28 4.31 4.94
CA VAL A 74 -2.83 5.29 3.97
C VAL A 74 -4.06 5.98 4.54
N ALA A 75 -4.98 5.25 5.16
CA ALA A 75 -6.16 5.84 5.80
C ALA A 75 -5.79 6.83 6.91
N VAL A 76 -4.84 6.46 7.77
CA VAL A 76 -4.34 7.34 8.85
C VAL A 76 -3.67 8.59 8.27
N LEU A 77 -2.78 8.44 7.29
CA LEU A 77 -2.10 9.56 6.64
C LEU A 77 -3.09 10.50 5.94
N ALA A 78 -4.17 9.97 5.37
CA ALA A 78 -5.23 10.76 4.75
C ALA A 78 -6.08 11.52 5.79
N VAL A 79 -6.31 10.97 6.98
CA VAL A 79 -6.91 11.74 8.09
C VAL A 79 -5.95 12.84 8.57
N VAL A 80 -4.65 12.54 8.65
CA VAL A 80 -3.62 13.52 9.02
C VAL A 80 -3.59 14.70 8.03
N GLN A 81 -3.86 14.49 6.73
CA GLN A 81 -4.02 15.60 5.76
C GLN A 81 -5.04 16.65 6.22
N ALA A 82 -6.20 16.21 6.71
CA ALA A 82 -7.27 17.09 7.18
C ALA A 82 -6.84 17.83 8.46
N VAL A 83 -6.17 17.12 9.39
CA VAL A 83 -5.62 17.72 10.61
C VAL A 83 -4.60 18.81 10.28
N ILE A 84 -3.67 18.56 9.34
CA ILE A 84 -2.69 19.56 8.89
C ILE A 84 -3.41 20.81 8.36
N GLY A 85 -4.45 20.64 7.54
CA GLY A 85 -5.24 21.76 7.01
C GLY A 85 -5.91 22.60 8.11
N VAL A 86 -6.53 21.95 9.10
CA VAL A 86 -7.15 22.63 10.25
C VAL A 86 -6.12 23.40 11.05
N VAL A 87 -4.99 22.77 11.40
CA VAL A 87 -3.92 23.40 12.19
C VAL A 87 -3.29 24.57 11.42
N ALA A 88 -3.07 24.44 10.12
CA ALA A 88 -2.58 25.52 9.27
C ALA A 88 -3.53 26.72 9.29
N ASN A 89 -4.83 26.50 9.14
CA ASN A 89 -5.84 27.55 9.17
C ASN A 89 -5.90 28.25 10.54
N MET A 90 -5.89 27.46 11.62
CA MET A 90 -5.84 28.01 12.99
C MET A 90 -4.58 28.83 13.24
N SER A 91 -3.44 28.44 12.65
CA SER A 91 -2.15 29.12 12.80
C SER A 91 -2.04 30.39 11.94
N ALA A 92 -2.77 30.45 10.82
CA ALA A 92 -2.93 31.67 10.03
C ALA A 92 -3.93 32.64 10.70
N GLY A 93 -4.90 32.10 11.44
CA GLY A 93 -5.86 32.86 12.25
C GLY A 93 -5.38 33.14 13.68
N ALA A 94 -6.28 33.68 14.51
CA ALA A 94 -6.10 33.87 15.97
C ALA A 94 -4.79 34.57 16.41
N GLY A 95 -4.34 35.59 15.67
CA GLY A 95 -3.13 36.35 16.00
C GLY A 95 -1.81 35.67 15.60
N GLY A 96 -1.89 34.57 14.84
CA GLY A 96 -0.73 33.89 14.26
C GLY A 96 -0.19 34.56 13.00
N SER A 97 0.93 34.03 12.50
CA SER A 97 1.58 34.52 11.28
C SER A 97 1.10 33.75 10.06
N ALA A 98 0.63 34.47 9.04
CA ALA A 98 0.24 33.89 7.74
C ALA A 98 1.34 32.98 7.16
N MET A 99 2.61 33.38 7.31
CA MET A 99 3.76 32.58 6.87
C MET A 99 3.85 31.23 7.60
N VAL A 100 3.60 31.21 8.91
CA VAL A 100 3.63 29.97 9.72
C VAL A 100 2.49 29.04 9.29
N GLY A 101 1.27 29.57 9.12
CA GLY A 101 0.15 28.80 8.59
C GLY A 101 0.46 28.19 7.21
N GLN A 102 1.11 28.95 6.34
CA GLN A 102 1.46 28.52 4.99
C GLN A 102 2.57 27.44 4.97
N LEU A 103 3.56 27.54 5.87
CA LEU A 103 4.57 26.49 6.07
C LEU A 103 3.94 25.19 6.59
N ILE A 104 3.04 25.27 7.57
CA ILE A 104 2.30 24.11 8.08
C ILE A 104 1.44 23.51 6.97
N PHE A 105 0.75 24.35 6.19
CA PHE A 105 -0.01 23.87 5.03
C PHE A 105 0.90 23.18 4.01
N GLY A 106 2.14 23.64 3.81
CA GLY A 106 3.14 22.95 2.97
C GLY A 106 3.38 21.49 3.39
N MET A 107 3.26 21.16 4.67
CA MET A 107 3.33 19.77 5.16
C MET A 107 2.20 18.89 4.61
N HIS A 108 1.07 19.48 4.20
CA HIS A 108 -0.01 18.77 3.52
C HIS A 108 0.51 18.17 2.20
N ALA A 109 1.21 18.96 1.38
CA ALA A 109 1.79 18.46 0.14
C ALA A 109 2.84 17.35 0.39
N VAL A 110 3.71 17.54 1.39
CA VAL A 110 4.72 16.54 1.77
C VAL A 110 4.08 15.22 2.20
N ASN A 111 3.04 15.26 3.04
CA ASN A 111 2.31 14.06 3.45
C ASN A 111 1.54 13.43 2.28
N GLY A 112 1.05 14.22 1.32
CA GLY A 112 0.49 13.72 0.06
C GLY A 112 1.51 12.88 -0.75
N LEU A 113 2.76 13.34 -0.84
CA LEU A 113 3.85 12.57 -1.45
C LEU A 113 4.15 11.29 -0.66
N ALA A 114 4.10 11.34 0.66
CA ALA A 114 4.27 10.15 1.50
C ALA A 114 3.16 9.11 1.24
N ILE A 115 1.90 9.55 1.07
CA ILE A 115 0.78 8.67 0.69
C ILE A 115 1.06 8.01 -0.66
N ILE A 116 1.48 8.76 -1.68
CA ILE A 116 1.85 8.21 -2.99
C ILE A 116 2.93 7.13 -2.84
N ALA A 117 3.98 7.40 -2.07
CA ALA A 117 5.06 6.45 -1.83
C ALA A 117 4.55 5.16 -1.15
N VAL A 118 3.72 5.28 -0.11
CA VAL A 118 3.13 4.14 0.60
C VAL A 118 2.25 3.31 -0.35
N VAL A 119 1.41 3.96 -1.16
CA VAL A 119 0.58 3.26 -2.14
C VAL A 119 1.44 2.57 -3.20
N GLY A 120 2.56 3.17 -3.60
CA GLY A 120 3.56 2.53 -4.48
C GLY A 120 4.11 1.24 -3.90
N LEU A 121 4.42 1.23 -2.60
CA LEU A 121 4.85 0.01 -1.89
C LEU A 121 3.75 -1.06 -1.85
N ILE A 122 2.47 -0.67 -1.73
CA ILE A 122 1.35 -1.62 -1.80
C ILE A 122 1.26 -2.23 -3.20
N VAL A 123 1.34 -1.42 -4.25
CA VAL A 123 1.30 -1.89 -5.65
C VAL A 123 2.45 -2.87 -5.92
N GLN A 124 3.68 -2.52 -5.55
CA GLN A 124 4.85 -3.36 -5.74
C GLN A 124 4.68 -4.75 -5.09
N GLN A 125 4.33 -4.77 -3.79
CA GLN A 125 4.14 -6.03 -3.06
C GLN A 125 2.93 -6.83 -3.58
N ALA A 126 1.86 -6.17 -4.00
CA ALA A 126 0.69 -6.84 -4.56
C ALA A 126 0.98 -7.48 -5.93
N TRP A 127 1.82 -6.83 -6.74
CA TRP A 127 2.31 -7.35 -8.02
C TRP A 127 3.19 -8.59 -7.83
N GLU A 128 4.16 -8.53 -6.91
CA GLU A 128 5.04 -9.66 -6.59
C GLU A 128 4.24 -10.90 -6.16
N LEU A 129 3.18 -10.70 -5.36
CA LEU A 129 2.29 -11.79 -4.94
C LEU A 129 1.41 -12.36 -6.06
N SER A 130 1.23 -11.61 -7.14
CA SER A 130 0.35 -11.95 -8.26
C SER A 130 1.08 -12.64 -9.42
N GLY A 131 2.43 -12.66 -9.39
CA GLY A 131 3.26 -13.38 -10.36
C GLY A 131 3.13 -14.90 -10.27
N PRO A 132 3.47 -15.65 -11.34
CA PRO A 132 3.54 -17.11 -11.28
C PRO A 132 4.55 -17.51 -10.20
N ALA A 133 4.18 -18.46 -9.33
CA ALA A 133 5.16 -19.10 -8.47
C ALA A 133 6.25 -19.68 -9.38
N ALA A 134 7.50 -19.27 -9.21
CA ALA A 134 8.61 -19.84 -9.95
C ALA A 134 8.51 -21.36 -9.84
N SER A 135 8.37 -22.03 -10.99
CA SER A 135 8.38 -23.49 -11.07
C SER A 135 9.56 -24.00 -10.25
N ALA A 136 9.29 -24.82 -9.24
CA ALA A 136 10.34 -25.53 -8.52
C ALA A 136 11.22 -26.25 -9.55
N PRO A 137 12.55 -26.13 -9.48
CA PRO A 137 13.44 -26.99 -10.27
C PRO A 137 13.06 -28.44 -9.99
N GLY A 138 12.75 -29.18 -11.05
CA GLY A 138 12.25 -30.54 -10.96
C GLY A 138 13.19 -31.43 -10.16
N ALA A 139 12.65 -32.01 -9.09
CA ALA A 139 13.12 -33.29 -8.60
C ALA A 139 12.79 -34.33 -9.68
N GLY A 140 13.79 -34.66 -10.49
CA GLY A 140 13.62 -35.52 -11.65
C GLY A 140 14.94 -36.01 -12.19
N GLU A 141 15.77 -36.59 -11.33
CA GLU A 141 16.84 -37.50 -11.76
C GLU A 141 17.11 -38.54 -10.67
N ALA A 142 16.17 -39.48 -10.58
CA ALA A 142 16.36 -40.74 -9.87
C ALA A 142 15.52 -41.79 -10.58
N ASP A 143 16.04 -42.31 -11.69
CA ASP A 143 15.86 -43.71 -12.05
C ASP A 143 16.89 -44.13 -13.10
N ASP A 144 17.89 -44.90 -12.68
CA ASP A 144 18.37 -46.02 -13.50
C ASP A 144 18.79 -47.19 -12.59
N SER A 145 17.78 -48.00 -12.29
CA SER A 145 17.74 -49.47 -12.45
C SER A 145 18.69 -50.43 -11.67
N GLY A 146 18.04 -51.40 -11.00
CA GLY A 146 18.39 -52.83 -11.04
C GLY A 146 19.13 -53.41 -9.81
N ALA A 147 18.47 -53.93 -8.76
CA ALA A 147 17.77 -55.21 -8.60
C ALA A 147 18.64 -56.42 -8.13
N SER A 148 18.07 -57.19 -7.17
CA SER A 148 18.43 -58.53 -6.61
C SER A 148 19.23 -58.49 -5.29
N GLY A 149 18.89 -59.11 -4.15
CA GLY A 149 17.85 -60.05 -3.67
C GLY A 149 18.20 -60.45 -2.20
N PRO A 150 17.35 -61.14 -1.41
CA PRO A 150 17.44 -61.13 0.06
C PRO A 150 18.03 -62.40 0.75
N ALA A 151 18.63 -62.14 1.94
CA ALA A 151 18.72 -62.93 3.19
C ALA A 151 19.31 -64.37 3.26
N ALA A 152 20.34 -64.54 4.09
CA ALA A 152 20.52 -65.67 5.03
C ALA A 152 21.54 -65.32 6.14
N GLY A 153 21.25 -65.72 7.38
CA GLY A 153 22.01 -65.39 8.60
C GLY A 153 23.19 -66.33 8.94
N PRO A 154 23.49 -66.59 10.25
CA PRO A 154 24.77 -66.22 10.89
C PRO A 154 25.70 -67.39 11.29
N THR A 155 26.81 -67.06 11.97
CA THR A 155 27.78 -67.84 12.81
C THR A 155 29.21 -67.99 12.20
N ARG A 156 30.28 -67.37 12.75
CA ARG A 156 31.19 -67.66 13.93
C ARG A 156 32.49 -68.39 13.46
N PRO A 157 33.61 -68.57 14.23
CA PRO A 157 34.46 -67.73 15.12
C PRO A 157 35.98 -67.66 14.72
N ALA A 158 36.73 -66.86 15.51
CA ALA A 158 38.11 -67.04 16.02
C ALA A 158 39.33 -67.07 15.08
N SER A 159 40.23 -66.10 15.29
CA SER A 159 41.62 -66.31 15.79
C SER A 159 42.13 -64.99 16.38
#